data_AF-A0A0D0J620-F1
#
_entry.id   AF-A0A0D0J620-F1
#
_cell.length_a   1.000
_cell.length_b   1.000
_cell.length_c   1.000
_cell.angle_alpha   90.00
_cell.angle_beta   90.00
_cell.angle_gamma   90.00
#
_symmetry.space_group_name_H-M   'P 1'
#
loop_
_entity.id
_entity.type
_entity.pdbx_description
1 polymer ?
#
loop_
_entity_poly.entity_id
_entity_poly.type
_entity_poly.pdbx_seq_one_letter_code
_entity_poly.pdbx_strand_id
1 'polypeptide(L)'
;MIPECMAKKNLFVALCERLRWWLWFDAPQQRLIEAHSGLVLNDVHQIAGYYRFARNLHNDSIEELIKSLSLAAREDFATLEARAEQLSGIIDRLHTQHATRFRLMSGTTKLFWFVRPEGWTPCDRLARAGLRTGGQRPIDQMMHFYRRLDGIGFLQVSAALDRSIGDHGLPPLSGTRVFDVLLMMLGDAPALAERRKMAMAFANSLPDALQQSVISLGEQTTDAADGGLGIEVSS
;
A
#
# COMPACT_ATOMS: atom_id res chain seq x y z
N MET A 1 24.57 -3.34 13.96
CA MET A 1 23.61 -2.96 15.02
C MET A 1 22.97 -1.65 14.62
N ILE A 2 21.63 -1.59 14.55
CA ILE A 2 20.90 -0.36 14.18
C ILE A 2 20.94 0.65 15.34
N PRO A 3 21.26 1.94 15.11
CA PRO A 3 21.17 2.98 16.14
C PRO A 3 19.74 3.16 16.66
N GLU A 4 19.54 3.26 17.98
CA GLU A 4 18.20 3.40 18.58
C GLU A 4 17.44 4.64 18.13
N CYS A 5 18.14 5.71 17.75
CA CYS A 5 17.52 6.92 17.22
C CYS A 5 16.72 6.66 15.93
N MET A 6 17.05 5.62 15.17
CA MET A 6 16.33 5.25 13.94
C MET A 6 14.91 4.80 14.21
N ALA A 7 14.65 4.17 15.37
CA ALA A 7 13.32 3.75 15.76
C ALA A 7 12.33 4.92 15.94
N LYS A 8 12.85 6.14 16.09
CA LYS A 8 12.03 7.35 16.25
C LYS A 8 11.53 7.90 14.90
N LYS A 9 12.17 7.53 13.79
CA LYS A 9 11.81 7.98 12.44
C LYS A 9 10.70 7.12 11.88
N ASN A 10 9.49 7.67 11.66
CA ASN A 10 8.36 6.82 11.26
C ASN A 10 8.54 6.25 9.85
N LEU A 11 9.21 6.98 8.96
CA LEU A 11 9.51 6.48 7.62
C LEU A 11 10.47 5.29 7.63
N PHE A 12 11.47 5.29 8.53
CA PHE A 12 12.34 4.13 8.72
C PHE A 12 11.54 2.90 9.16
N VAL A 13 10.64 3.07 10.12
CA VAL A 13 9.77 1.98 10.60
C VAL A 13 8.86 1.49 9.48
N ALA A 14 8.27 2.38 8.69
CA ALA A 14 7.45 2.04 7.54
C ALA A 14 8.24 1.30 6.44
N LEU A 15 9.49 1.68 6.19
CA LEU A 15 10.40 1.01 5.27
C LEU A 15 10.69 -0.42 5.73
N CYS A 16 11.00 -0.62 7.01
CA CYS A 16 11.25 -1.93 7.60
C CYS A 16 10.01 -2.83 7.51
N GLU A 17 8.84 -2.31 7.88
CA GLU A 17 7.57 -3.04 7.77
C GLU A 17 7.24 -3.39 6.31
N ARG A 18 7.48 -2.45 5.39
CA ARG A 18 7.28 -2.68 3.96
C ARG A 18 8.21 -3.76 3.44
N LEU A 19 9.50 -3.70 3.77
CA LEU A 19 10.51 -4.69 3.36
C LEU A 19 10.16 -6.08 3.88
N ARG A 20 9.80 -6.18 5.16
CA ARG A 20 9.38 -7.44 5.79
C ARG A 20 8.18 -8.04 5.06
N TRP A 21 7.15 -7.24 4.79
CA TRP A 21 5.96 -7.71 4.08
C TRP A 21 6.25 -8.03 2.60
N TRP A 22 7.13 -7.27 1.95
CA TRP A 22 7.54 -7.50 0.56
C TRP A 22 8.24 -8.84 0.38
N LEU A 23 9.22 -9.13 1.26
CA LEU A 23 9.95 -10.39 1.25
C LEU A 23 9.04 -11.59 1.54
N TRP A 24 8.08 -11.41 2.45
CA TRP A 24 7.23 -12.50 2.91
C TRP A 24 6.08 -12.84 1.95
N PHE A 25 5.41 -11.83 1.38
CA PHE A 25 4.17 -12.04 0.64
C PHE A 25 4.12 -11.35 -0.71
N ASP A 26 4.30 -10.02 -0.75
CA ASP A 26 3.99 -9.27 -1.97
C ASP A 26 4.87 -9.68 -3.17
N ALA A 27 6.18 -9.80 -2.98
CA ALA A 27 7.07 -10.10 -4.09
C ALA A 27 6.90 -11.53 -4.62
N PRO A 28 6.82 -12.58 -3.77
CA PRO A 28 6.45 -13.91 -4.23
C PRO A 28 5.11 -13.93 -5.00
N GLN A 29 4.08 -13.26 -4.46
CA GLN A 29 2.75 -13.25 -5.07
C GLN A 29 2.73 -12.50 -6.41
N GLN A 30 3.45 -11.38 -6.54
CA GLN A 30 3.59 -10.66 -7.81
C GLN A 30 4.28 -11.53 -8.87
N ARG A 31 5.36 -12.24 -8.52
CA ARG A 31 6.03 -13.17 -9.44
C ARG A 31 5.14 -14.32 -9.88
N LEU A 32 4.29 -14.83 -8.99
CA LEU A 32 3.30 -15.86 -9.34
C LEU A 32 2.28 -15.32 -10.35
N ILE A 33 1.75 -14.13 -10.12
CA ILE A 33 0.81 -13.46 -11.04
C ILE A 33 1.46 -13.23 -12.41
N GLU A 34 2.72 -12.78 -12.45
CA GLU A 34 3.49 -12.66 -13.69
C GLU A 34 3.63 -14.00 -14.41
N ALA A 35 3.96 -15.08 -13.68
CA ALA A 35 4.07 -16.42 -14.22
C ALA A 35 2.73 -16.96 -14.75
N HIS A 36 1.61 -16.54 -14.16
CA HIS A 36 0.26 -16.84 -14.64
C HIS A 36 -0.18 -15.97 -15.83
N SER A 37 0.64 -14.99 -16.25
CA SER A 37 0.27 -13.96 -17.25
C SER A 37 -0.93 -13.10 -16.82
N GLY A 38 -1.12 -12.92 -15.52
CA GLY A 38 -2.22 -12.17 -14.94
C GLY A 38 -2.80 -12.80 -13.69
N LEU A 39 -3.73 -12.09 -13.06
CA LEU A 39 -4.38 -12.51 -11.82
C LEU A 39 -5.28 -13.73 -12.08
N VAL A 40 -5.15 -14.80 -11.30
CA VAL A 40 -6.08 -15.95 -11.35
C VAL A 40 -6.86 -16.14 -10.04
N LEU A 41 -7.85 -17.03 -10.06
CA LEU A 41 -8.74 -17.32 -8.91
C LEU A 41 -7.97 -17.60 -7.61
N ASN A 42 -6.93 -18.45 -7.69
CA ASN A 42 -6.12 -18.80 -6.52
C ASN A 42 -5.37 -17.59 -5.95
N ASP A 43 -4.86 -16.69 -6.80
CA ASP A 43 -4.18 -15.47 -6.35
C ASP A 43 -5.15 -14.57 -5.58
N VAL A 44 -6.38 -14.41 -6.08
CA VAL A 44 -7.43 -13.63 -5.39
C VAL A 44 -7.70 -14.21 -4.01
N HIS A 45 -7.83 -15.53 -3.87
CA HIS A 45 -8.06 -16.16 -2.57
C HIS A 45 -6.89 -15.97 -1.61
N GLN A 46 -5.65 -16.15 -2.07
CA GLN A 46 -4.46 -15.94 -1.24
C GLN A 46 -4.37 -14.49 -0.78
N ILE A 47 -4.45 -13.52 -1.71
CA ILE A 47 -4.42 -12.09 -1.39
C ILE A 47 -5.56 -11.74 -0.42
N ALA A 48 -6.77 -12.22 -0.67
CA ALA A 48 -7.92 -11.95 0.19
C ALA A 48 -7.78 -12.55 1.60
N GLY A 49 -7.10 -13.69 1.73
CA GLY A 49 -6.75 -14.30 3.01
C GLY A 49 -5.76 -13.45 3.80
N TYR A 50 -4.61 -13.12 3.20
CA TYR A 50 -3.54 -12.36 3.87
C TYR A 50 -3.94 -10.92 4.19
N TYR A 51 -4.70 -10.28 3.30
CA TYR A 51 -5.25 -8.93 3.53
C TYR A 51 -6.63 -8.92 4.20
N ARG A 52 -7.13 -10.08 4.66
CA ARG A 52 -8.33 -10.24 5.50
C ARG A 52 -9.62 -9.67 4.92
N PHE A 53 -9.82 -9.80 3.61
CA PHE A 53 -11.08 -9.43 2.95
C PHE A 53 -11.80 -10.62 2.29
N ALA A 54 -11.32 -11.85 2.47
CA ALA A 54 -11.92 -13.07 1.91
C ALA A 54 -13.42 -13.23 2.23
N ARG A 55 -13.83 -12.89 3.46
CA ARG A 55 -15.24 -12.97 3.92
C ARG A 55 -16.23 -12.10 3.15
N ASN A 56 -15.75 -11.19 2.30
CA ASN A 56 -16.57 -10.27 1.53
C ASN A 56 -16.67 -10.65 0.03
N LEU A 57 -15.97 -11.72 -0.40
CA LEU A 57 -15.98 -12.23 -1.76
C LEU A 57 -16.99 -13.38 -1.91
N HIS A 58 -17.73 -13.39 -3.01
CA HIS A 58 -18.50 -14.56 -3.45
C HIS A 58 -17.73 -15.27 -4.58
N ASN A 59 -17.56 -16.59 -4.48
CA ASN A 59 -16.75 -17.37 -5.42
C ASN A 59 -17.23 -17.21 -6.87
N ASP A 60 -18.54 -17.19 -7.08
CA ASP A 60 -19.19 -17.13 -8.40
C ASP A 60 -18.91 -15.82 -9.16
N SER A 61 -18.25 -14.85 -8.52
CA SER A 61 -18.01 -13.53 -9.11
C SER A 61 -16.55 -13.11 -9.14
N ILE A 62 -15.64 -13.99 -8.73
CA ILE A 62 -14.21 -13.70 -8.74
C ILE A 62 -13.69 -13.59 -10.17
N GLU A 63 -14.19 -14.41 -11.11
CA GLU A 63 -13.77 -14.34 -12.52
C GLU A 63 -14.10 -12.98 -13.16
N GLU A 64 -15.32 -12.47 -12.92
CA GLU A 64 -15.73 -11.16 -13.44
C GLU A 64 -14.95 -10.01 -12.80
N LEU A 65 -14.62 -10.13 -11.49
CA LEU A 65 -13.72 -9.20 -10.81
C LEU A 65 -12.32 -9.21 -11.44
N ILE A 66 -11.73 -10.39 -11.64
CA ILE A 66 -10.41 -10.55 -12.29
C ILE A 66 -10.42 -9.89 -13.67
N LYS A 67 -11.43 -10.20 -14.50
CA LYS A 67 -11.58 -9.63 -15.84
C LYS A 67 -11.70 -8.11 -15.80
N SER A 68 -12.54 -7.57 -14.91
CA SER A 68 -12.72 -6.13 -14.75
C SER A 68 -11.42 -5.43 -14.35
N LEU A 69 -10.67 -5.98 -13.38
CA LEU A 69 -9.39 -5.43 -12.94
C LEU A 69 -8.32 -5.51 -14.04
N SER A 70 -8.28 -6.61 -14.78
CA SER A 70 -7.31 -6.83 -15.86
C SER A 70 -7.54 -5.87 -17.03
N LEU A 71 -8.80 -5.53 -17.33
CA LEU A 71 -9.14 -4.50 -18.32
C LEU A 71 -8.74 -3.12 -17.82
N ALA A 72 -9.10 -2.77 -16.59
CA ALA A 72 -8.73 -1.49 -15.99
C ALA A 72 -7.20 -1.28 -15.92
N ALA A 73 -6.46 -2.34 -15.68
CA ALA A 73 -5.00 -2.30 -15.62
C ALA A 73 -4.32 -1.96 -16.96
N ARG A 74 -5.05 -1.89 -18.08
CA ARG A 74 -4.50 -1.51 -19.39
C ARG A 74 -4.61 -0.02 -19.70
N GLU A 75 -5.38 0.74 -18.92
CA GLU A 75 -5.66 2.15 -19.19
C GLU A 75 -4.66 3.07 -18.51
N ASP A 76 -4.18 4.12 -19.18
CA ASP A 76 -3.33 5.11 -18.52
C ASP A 76 -4.16 6.17 -17.80
N PHE A 77 -3.71 6.55 -16.60
CA PHE A 77 -4.40 7.52 -15.75
C PHE A 77 -3.49 8.69 -15.45
N ALA A 78 -3.99 9.91 -15.64
CA ALA A 78 -3.26 11.12 -15.32
C ALA A 78 -3.14 11.37 -13.81
N THR A 79 -4.11 10.89 -13.01
CA THR A 79 -4.18 11.12 -11.56
C THR A 79 -4.64 9.88 -10.80
N LEU A 80 -4.40 9.83 -9.49
CA LEU A 80 -4.94 8.77 -8.63
C LEU A 80 -6.47 8.83 -8.58
N GLU A 81 -7.05 10.03 -8.56
CA GLU A 81 -8.49 10.25 -8.56
C GLU A 81 -9.16 9.66 -9.81
N ALA A 82 -8.61 9.89 -11.01
CA ALA A 82 -9.16 9.35 -12.25
C ALA A 82 -9.13 7.81 -12.26
N ARG A 83 -8.04 7.23 -11.76
CA ARG A 83 -7.93 5.77 -11.58
C ARG A 83 -8.93 5.25 -10.55
N ALA A 84 -9.14 5.98 -9.45
CA ALA A 84 -10.11 5.63 -8.43
C ALA A 84 -11.56 5.70 -8.94
N GLU A 85 -11.88 6.67 -9.80
CA GLU A 85 -13.19 6.80 -10.43
C GLU A 85 -13.52 5.56 -11.27
N GLN A 86 -12.57 5.08 -12.08
CA GLN A 86 -12.76 3.86 -12.84
C GLN A 86 -12.97 2.63 -11.95
N LEU A 87 -12.17 2.48 -10.89
CA LEU A 87 -12.35 1.40 -9.91
C LEU A 87 -13.69 1.50 -9.16
N SER A 88 -14.19 2.72 -8.94
CA SER A 88 -15.50 2.93 -8.31
C SER A 88 -16.63 2.32 -9.16
N GLY A 89 -16.56 2.48 -10.49
CA GLY A 89 -17.49 1.85 -11.43
C GLY A 89 -17.45 0.32 -11.37
N ILE A 90 -16.26 -0.27 -11.19
CA ILE A 90 -16.12 -1.73 -10.99
C ILE A 90 -16.77 -2.15 -9.67
N ILE A 91 -16.50 -1.42 -8.58
CA ILE A 91 -17.03 -1.73 -7.24
C ILE A 91 -18.57 -1.66 -7.24
N ASP A 92 -19.14 -0.60 -7.80
CA ASP A 92 -20.59 -0.41 -7.83
C ASP A 92 -21.28 -1.43 -8.74
N ARG A 93 -20.69 -1.75 -9.90
CA ARG A 93 -21.20 -2.80 -10.80
C ARG A 93 -21.25 -4.16 -10.10
N LEU A 94 -20.14 -4.60 -9.50
CA LEU A 94 -20.08 -5.88 -8.80
C LEU A 94 -21.06 -5.92 -7.60
N HIS A 95 -21.17 -4.83 -6.85
CA HIS A 95 -22.13 -4.78 -5.76
C HIS A 95 -23.58 -4.88 -6.25
N THR A 96 -23.92 -4.20 -7.34
CA THR A 96 -25.27 -4.21 -7.95
C THR A 96 -25.63 -5.58 -8.51
N GLN A 97 -24.64 -6.34 -8.98
CA GLN A 97 -24.79 -7.71 -9.45
C GLN A 97 -24.78 -8.75 -8.32
N HIS A 98 -24.77 -8.31 -7.05
CA HIS A 98 -24.65 -9.17 -5.87
C HIS A 98 -23.40 -10.06 -5.83
N ALA A 99 -22.35 -9.67 -6.57
CA ALA A 99 -21.05 -10.36 -6.62
C ALA A 99 -20.23 -10.22 -5.31
N THR A 100 -20.57 -9.22 -4.50
CA THR A 100 -19.89 -8.90 -3.24
C THR A 100 -20.92 -8.52 -2.19
N ARG A 101 -20.77 -9.06 -0.97
CA ARG A 101 -21.68 -8.78 0.17
C ARG A 101 -21.81 -7.29 0.49
N PHE A 102 -20.72 -6.56 0.32
CA PHE A 102 -20.63 -5.12 0.47
C PHE A 102 -19.86 -4.56 -0.70
N ARG A 103 -19.92 -3.23 -0.91
CA ARG A 103 -18.97 -2.54 -1.79
C ARG A 103 -17.54 -2.84 -1.35
N LEU A 104 -16.85 -3.71 -2.09
CA LEU A 104 -15.52 -4.24 -1.75
C LEU A 104 -14.39 -3.22 -2.00
N MET A 105 -14.58 -1.95 -1.63
CA MET A 105 -13.64 -0.87 -1.91
C MET A 105 -12.19 -1.21 -1.52
N SER A 106 -11.98 -1.64 -0.28
CA SER A 106 -10.63 -1.94 0.20
C SER A 106 -10.03 -3.19 -0.46
N GLY A 107 -10.84 -4.21 -0.75
CA GLY A 107 -10.36 -5.43 -1.42
C GLY A 107 -10.04 -5.17 -2.90
N THR A 108 -10.89 -4.43 -3.60
CA THR A 108 -10.69 -4.06 -5.01
C THR A 108 -9.43 -3.23 -5.20
N THR A 109 -9.20 -2.20 -4.37
CA THR A 109 -7.98 -1.38 -4.47
C THR A 109 -6.70 -2.14 -4.14
N LYS A 110 -6.77 -3.16 -3.26
CA LYS A 110 -5.67 -4.09 -2.95
C LYS A 110 -5.40 -5.05 -4.12
N LEU A 111 -6.42 -5.69 -4.67
CA LEU A 111 -6.27 -6.58 -5.81
C LEU A 111 -5.73 -5.83 -7.02
N PHE A 112 -6.22 -4.62 -7.29
CA PHE A 112 -5.73 -3.79 -8.38
C PHE A 112 -4.24 -3.47 -8.24
N TRP A 113 -3.74 -3.28 -7.01
CA TRP A 113 -2.31 -3.08 -6.78
C TRP A 113 -1.44 -4.27 -7.24
N PHE A 114 -1.92 -5.50 -7.09
CA PHE A 114 -1.21 -6.68 -7.58
C PHE A 114 -1.19 -6.78 -9.12
N VAL A 115 -2.19 -6.19 -9.79
CA VAL A 115 -2.28 -6.21 -11.27
C VAL A 115 -1.53 -5.02 -11.88
N ARG A 116 -1.52 -3.86 -11.21
CA ARG A 116 -0.86 -2.64 -11.66
C ARG A 116 -0.31 -1.84 -10.47
N PRO A 117 0.87 -2.21 -9.95
CA PRO A 117 1.44 -1.59 -8.76
C PRO A 117 1.96 -0.17 -9.00
N GLU A 118 2.32 0.19 -10.24
CA GLU A 118 3.00 1.44 -10.58
C GLU A 118 2.12 2.65 -10.28
N GLY A 119 2.65 3.55 -9.45
CA GLY A 119 1.96 4.77 -9.05
C GLY A 119 0.61 4.51 -8.36
N TRP A 120 0.46 3.36 -7.68
CA TRP A 120 -0.77 3.00 -7.00
C TRP A 120 -0.54 2.67 -5.53
N THR A 121 -1.55 2.96 -4.71
CA THR A 121 -1.64 2.39 -3.36
C THR A 121 -3.08 1.98 -3.03
N PRO A 122 -3.29 0.84 -2.34
CA PRO A 122 -4.55 0.47 -1.72
C PRO A 122 -5.20 1.57 -0.84
N CYS A 123 -6.53 1.59 -0.82
CA CYS A 123 -7.30 2.43 0.10
C CYS A 123 -7.74 1.60 1.32
N ASP A 124 -6.98 1.74 2.41
CA ASP A 124 -7.28 1.09 3.70
C ASP A 124 -7.93 2.05 4.70
N ARG A 125 -8.69 1.51 5.66
CA ARG A 125 -9.27 2.30 6.76
C ARG A 125 -8.19 3.02 7.55
N LEU A 126 -7.07 2.35 7.85
CA LEU A 126 -5.98 2.94 8.62
C LEU A 126 -5.25 4.02 7.81
N ALA A 127 -4.97 3.77 6.54
CA ALA A 127 -4.34 4.77 5.67
C ALA A 127 -5.20 6.03 5.55
N ARG A 128 -6.51 5.88 5.40
CA ARG A 128 -7.46 7.01 5.41
C ARG A 128 -7.49 7.76 6.74
N ALA A 129 -7.41 7.04 7.85
CA ALA A 129 -7.33 7.66 9.17
C ALA A 129 -6.05 8.47 9.33
N GLY A 130 -4.90 7.93 8.89
CA GLY A 130 -3.62 8.66 8.87
C GLY A 130 -3.65 9.91 8.00
N LEU A 131 -4.37 9.85 6.86
CA LEU A 131 -4.58 10.99 5.98
C LEU A 131 -5.72 11.93 6.42
N ARG A 132 -6.40 11.60 7.53
CA ARG A 132 -7.58 12.32 8.06
C ARG A 132 -8.70 12.53 7.02
N THR A 133 -8.88 11.55 6.14
CA THR A 133 -9.92 11.58 5.10
C THR A 133 -11.21 10.91 5.57
N GLY A 134 -12.32 11.64 5.49
CA GLY A 134 -13.66 11.18 5.85
C GLY A 134 -14.52 10.76 4.65
N GLY A 135 -15.83 10.73 4.85
CA GLY A 135 -16.83 10.42 3.84
C GLY A 135 -17.95 9.55 4.42
N GLN A 136 -19.18 9.75 3.96
CA GLN A 136 -20.34 9.02 4.50
C GLN A 136 -20.46 7.62 3.90
N ARG A 137 -20.23 7.48 2.59
CA ARG A 137 -20.32 6.20 1.86
C ARG A 137 -18.93 5.68 1.50
N PRO A 138 -18.75 4.36 1.32
CA PRO A 138 -17.45 3.78 0.98
C PRO A 138 -16.80 4.41 -0.26
N ILE A 139 -17.55 4.63 -1.34
CA ILE A 139 -16.99 5.25 -2.55
C ILE A 139 -16.58 6.70 -2.31
N ASP A 140 -17.40 7.49 -1.61
CA ASP A 140 -17.04 8.88 -1.25
C ASP A 140 -15.73 8.91 -0.43
N GLN A 141 -15.57 7.97 0.51
CA GLN A 141 -14.34 7.81 1.29
C GLN A 141 -13.12 7.47 0.41
N MET A 142 -13.29 6.60 -0.59
CA MET A 142 -12.24 6.26 -1.55
C MET A 142 -11.81 7.48 -2.38
N MET A 143 -12.80 8.23 -2.90
CA MET A 143 -12.53 9.39 -3.76
C MET A 143 -11.84 10.51 -2.97
N HIS A 144 -12.29 10.79 -1.74
CA HIS A 144 -11.61 11.77 -0.89
C HIS A 144 -10.17 11.36 -0.54
N PHE A 145 -9.91 10.07 -0.34
CA PHE A 145 -8.56 9.56 -0.11
C PHE A 145 -7.64 9.85 -1.30
N TYR A 146 -8.00 9.42 -2.51
CA TYR A 146 -7.14 9.59 -3.68
C TYR A 146 -7.01 11.04 -4.13
N ARG A 147 -8.07 11.84 -4.06
CA ARG A 147 -8.00 13.29 -4.29
C ARG A 147 -7.05 13.98 -3.32
N ARG A 148 -7.06 13.57 -2.05
CA ARG A 148 -6.14 14.12 -1.04
C ARG A 148 -4.69 13.73 -1.34
N LEU A 149 -4.43 12.48 -1.77
CA LEU A 149 -3.10 12.05 -2.18
C LEU A 149 -2.58 12.84 -3.39
N ASP A 150 -3.42 13.04 -4.42
CA ASP A 150 -3.07 13.88 -5.57
C ASP A 150 -2.74 15.31 -5.12
N GLY A 151 -3.58 15.90 -4.25
CA GLY A 151 -3.41 17.27 -3.77
C GLY A 151 -2.15 17.53 -2.93
N ILE A 152 -1.52 16.49 -2.37
CA ILE A 152 -0.24 16.59 -1.65
C ILE A 152 0.97 16.17 -2.50
N GLY A 153 0.78 15.90 -3.80
CA GLY A 153 1.87 15.47 -4.68
C GLY A 153 2.42 14.09 -4.32
N PHE A 154 1.56 13.18 -3.84
CA PHE A 154 1.96 11.86 -3.34
C PHE A 154 2.81 11.07 -4.36
N LEU A 155 2.46 11.10 -5.65
CA LEU A 155 3.19 10.38 -6.69
C LEU A 155 4.60 10.93 -6.90
N GLN A 156 4.78 12.25 -6.83
CA GLN A 156 6.08 12.91 -7.00
C GLN A 156 7.02 12.55 -5.85
N VAL A 157 6.52 12.60 -4.62
CA VAL A 157 7.29 12.23 -3.42
C VAL A 157 7.58 10.72 -3.40
N SER A 158 6.61 9.89 -3.80
CA SER A 158 6.79 8.44 -3.95
C SER A 158 7.90 8.10 -4.96
N ALA A 159 7.91 8.78 -6.12
CA ALA A 159 8.94 8.57 -7.14
C ALA A 159 10.34 9.03 -6.67
N ALA A 160 10.43 10.03 -5.79
CA ALA A 160 11.70 10.40 -5.17
C ALA A 160 12.20 9.31 -4.23
N LEU A 161 11.30 8.75 -3.41
CA LEU A 161 11.63 7.62 -2.54
C LEU A 161 12.01 6.36 -3.33
N ASP A 162 11.35 6.08 -4.46
CA ASP A 162 11.72 4.98 -5.35
C ASP A 162 13.17 5.07 -5.84
N ARG A 163 13.61 6.26 -6.26
CA ARG A 163 15.00 6.50 -6.66
C ARG A 163 15.94 6.25 -5.49
N SER A 164 15.65 6.81 -4.32
CA SER A 164 16.46 6.59 -3.12
C SER A 164 16.54 5.11 -2.72
N ILE A 165 15.44 4.35 -2.80
CA ILE A 165 15.45 2.90 -2.55
C ILE A 165 16.40 2.19 -3.52
N GLY A 166 16.32 2.51 -4.82
CA GLY A 166 17.19 1.95 -5.85
C GLY A 166 18.67 2.28 -5.64
N ASP A 167 18.97 3.54 -5.32
CA ASP A 167 20.35 4.02 -5.09
C ASP A 167 21.04 3.32 -3.91
N HIS A 168 20.26 2.80 -2.95
CA HIS A 168 20.76 2.05 -1.80
C HIS A 168 20.78 0.53 -2.01
N GLY A 169 20.47 0.03 -3.21
CA GLY A 169 20.50 -1.39 -3.53
C GLY A 169 19.44 -2.24 -2.81
N LEU A 170 18.37 -1.61 -2.33
CA LEU A 170 17.23 -2.31 -1.75
C LEU A 170 16.35 -2.92 -2.86
N PRO A 171 15.57 -3.97 -2.55
CA PRO A 171 14.57 -4.48 -3.49
C PRO A 171 13.55 -3.37 -3.86
N PRO A 172 12.80 -3.53 -4.97
CA PRO A 172 11.84 -2.54 -5.43
C PRO A 172 10.59 -2.49 -4.52
N LEU A 173 10.71 -1.82 -3.38
CA LEU A 173 9.66 -1.77 -2.35
C LEU A 173 8.46 -0.90 -2.74
N SER A 174 8.60 -0.06 -3.76
CA SER A 174 7.66 0.98 -4.19
C SER A 174 7.41 2.05 -3.11
N GLY A 175 7.75 3.29 -3.41
CA GLY A 175 7.58 4.45 -2.54
C GLY A 175 6.13 4.68 -2.16
N THR A 176 5.19 4.45 -3.09
CA THR A 176 3.75 4.53 -2.81
C THR A 176 3.34 3.54 -1.72
N ARG A 177 3.95 2.34 -1.68
CA ARG A 177 3.67 1.31 -0.68
C ARG A 177 4.38 1.57 0.65
N VAL A 178 5.58 2.14 0.64
CA VAL A 178 6.22 2.61 1.88
C VAL A 178 5.37 3.70 2.53
N PHE A 179 4.91 4.68 1.76
CA PHE A 179 4.05 5.74 2.30
C PHE A 179 2.67 5.24 2.71
N ASP A 180 2.10 4.23 2.07
CA ASP A 180 0.88 3.57 2.57
C ASP A 180 1.07 2.98 3.96
N VAL A 181 2.18 2.28 4.18
CA VAL A 181 2.51 1.72 5.49
C VAL A 181 2.66 2.83 6.51
N LEU A 182 3.33 3.94 6.15
CA LEU A 182 3.41 5.13 7.00
C LEU A 182 2.02 5.66 7.35
N LEU A 183 1.14 5.85 6.36
CA LEU A 183 -0.23 6.32 6.58
C LEU A 183 -1.02 5.37 7.49
N MET A 184 -0.90 4.06 7.29
CA MET A 184 -1.55 3.07 8.15
C MET A 184 -1.03 3.13 9.59
N MET A 185 0.27 3.35 9.78
CA MET A 185 0.87 3.51 11.11
C MET A 185 0.36 4.77 11.81
N LEU A 186 0.28 5.89 11.10
CA LEU A 186 -0.23 7.15 11.63
C LEU A 186 -1.74 7.08 11.94
N GLY A 187 -2.48 6.25 11.21
CA GLY A 187 -3.88 5.94 11.52
C GLY A 187 -4.09 4.94 12.66
N ASP A 188 -3.01 4.41 13.25
CA ASP A 188 -3.02 3.33 14.27
C ASP A 188 -2.03 3.64 15.40
N ALA A 189 -2.15 4.84 15.99
CA ALA A 189 -1.26 5.32 17.05
C ALA A 189 -1.02 4.31 18.21
N PRO A 190 -2.04 3.56 18.70
CA PRO A 190 -1.83 2.58 19.78
C PRO A 190 -0.84 1.46 19.42
N ALA A 191 -0.70 1.11 18.13
CA ALA A 191 0.19 0.06 17.67
C ALA A 191 1.62 0.55 17.37
N LEU A 192 1.88 1.86 17.41
CA LEU A 192 3.14 2.44 16.92
C LEU A 192 4.36 1.96 17.72
N ALA A 193 4.24 1.83 19.04
CA ALA A 193 5.33 1.35 19.90
C ALA A 193 5.75 -0.09 19.56
N GLU A 194 4.78 -0.98 19.32
CA GLU A 194 5.06 -2.36 18.94
C GLU A 194 5.63 -2.46 17.53
N ARG A 195 5.14 -1.64 16.59
CA ARG A 195 5.72 -1.56 15.24
C ARG A 195 7.17 -1.08 15.25
N ARG A 196 7.51 -0.12 16.11
CA ARG A 196 8.91 0.34 16.31
C ARG A 196 9.80 -0.80 16.80
N LYS A 197 9.35 -1.54 17.82
CA LYS A 197 10.09 -2.72 18.33
C LYS A 197 10.28 -3.77 17.24
N MET A 198 9.23 -4.11 16.51
CA MET A 198 9.26 -5.09 15.42
C MET A 198 10.21 -4.66 14.30
N ALA A 199 10.15 -3.41 13.87
CA ALA A 199 11.03 -2.86 12.84
C ALA A 199 12.50 -2.94 13.26
N MET A 200 12.83 -2.62 14.51
CA MET A 200 14.20 -2.74 15.03
C MET A 200 14.68 -4.18 15.10
N ALA A 201 13.83 -5.11 15.59
CA ALA A 201 14.16 -6.52 15.63
C ALA A 201 14.40 -7.08 14.21
N PHE A 202 13.52 -6.74 13.28
CA PHE A 202 13.64 -7.12 11.88
C PHE A 202 14.92 -6.55 11.24
N ALA A 203 15.18 -5.25 11.37
CA ALA A 203 16.36 -4.62 10.79
C ALA A 203 17.68 -5.19 11.36
N ASN A 204 17.70 -5.56 12.65
CA ASN A 204 18.83 -6.26 13.26
C ASN A 204 18.99 -7.73 12.79
N SER A 205 17.95 -8.33 12.20
CA SER A 205 17.99 -9.70 11.65
C SER A 205 18.38 -9.77 10.17
N LEU A 206 18.48 -8.61 9.50
CA LEU A 206 18.87 -8.55 8.09
C LEU A 206 20.35 -8.89 7.90
N PRO A 207 20.73 -9.47 6.74
CA PRO A 207 22.14 -9.57 6.34
C PRO A 207 22.82 -8.20 6.35
N ASP A 208 24.11 -8.15 6.68
CA ASP A 208 24.86 -6.90 6.86
C ASP A 208 24.70 -5.90 5.72
N ALA A 209 24.75 -6.37 4.47
CA ALA A 209 24.56 -5.51 3.30
C ALA A 209 23.19 -4.81 3.31
N LEU A 210 22.11 -5.56 3.52
CA LEU A 210 20.76 -5.01 3.59
C LEU A 210 20.54 -4.14 4.84
N GLN A 211 21.14 -4.52 5.96
CA GLN A 211 21.12 -3.73 7.18
C GLN A 211 21.73 -2.35 6.93
N GLN A 212 22.90 -2.27 6.29
CA GLN A 212 23.56 -1.01 5.95
C GLN A 212 22.74 -0.18 4.95
N SER A 213 22.15 -0.81 3.93
CA SER A 213 21.27 -0.11 2.99
C SER A 213 20.05 0.52 3.68
N VAL A 214 19.41 -0.20 4.61
CA VAL A 214 18.25 0.31 5.37
C VAL A 214 18.65 1.42 6.36
N ILE A 215 19.80 1.31 7.04
CA ILE A 215 20.34 2.38 7.88
C ILE A 215 20.60 3.63 7.04
N SER A 216 21.38 3.49 5.97
CA SER A 216 21.81 4.61 5.14
C SER A 216 20.63 5.34 4.51
N LEU A 217 19.64 4.61 3.99
CA LEU A 217 18.41 5.21 3.49
C LEU A 217 17.63 5.91 4.61
N GLY A 218 17.51 5.29 5.78
CA GLY A 218 16.84 5.88 6.95
C GLY A 218 17.55 7.12 7.52
N GLU A 219 18.87 7.22 7.36
CA GLU A 219 19.66 8.39 7.74
C GLU A 219 19.45 9.54 6.76
N GLN A 220 19.41 9.26 5.45
CA GLN A 220 19.15 10.26 4.42
C GLN A 220 17.70 10.74 4.40
N THR A 221 16.76 9.85 4.74
CA THR A 221 15.36 10.22 4.92
C THR A 221 15.16 10.86 6.32
N THR A 222 15.52 12.14 6.44
CA THR A 222 15.30 12.99 7.63
C THR A 222 14.06 13.87 7.47
N ASP A 223 13.42 14.22 8.59
CA ASP A 223 12.32 15.16 8.94
C ASP A 223 11.16 15.43 7.95
N ALA A 224 11.41 15.47 6.65
CA ALA A 224 10.42 15.69 5.60
C ALA A 224 9.32 14.60 5.55
N ALA A 225 9.53 13.41 6.11
CA ALA A 225 8.48 12.39 6.21
C ALA A 225 7.70 12.45 7.53
N ASP A 226 8.31 13.01 8.59
CA ASP A 226 7.68 13.19 9.90
C ASP A 226 6.92 14.54 10.02
N GLY A 227 6.92 15.37 8.95
CA GLY A 227 6.07 16.56 8.82
C GLY A 227 5.89 17.14 7.39
N GLY A 228 6.63 16.68 6.38
CA GLY A 228 6.71 17.30 5.05
C GLY A 228 5.72 16.78 3.99
N LEU A 229 4.95 15.73 4.25
CA LEU A 229 3.76 15.40 3.44
C LEU A 229 2.54 16.28 3.81
N GLY A 230 2.71 17.26 4.69
CA GLY A 230 1.59 17.98 5.32
C GLY A 230 0.74 17.06 6.21
N ILE A 231 1.32 15.94 6.68
CA ILE A 231 0.72 15.00 7.60
C ILE A 231 1.30 15.31 8.98
N GLU A 232 0.56 16.06 9.79
CA GLU A 232 0.94 16.31 11.17
C GLU A 232 0.91 15.00 11.96
N VAL A 233 2.09 14.53 12.36
CA VAL A 233 2.21 13.47 13.35
C VAL A 233 1.98 14.12 14.71
N SER A 234 0.83 13.84 15.34
CA SER A 234 0.60 14.27 16.72
C SER A 234 1.60 13.55 17.63
N SER A 235 2.45 14.35 18.29
CA SER A 235 3.44 13.94 19.29
C SER A 235 2.83 13.23 20.48
#